data_AF-A0A645HSC0-F1
#
_entry.id   AF-A0A645HSC0-F1
#
_cell.length_a   1.000
_cell.length_b   1.000
_cell.length_c   1.000
_cell.angle_alpha   90.00
_cell.angle_beta   90.00
_cell.angle_gamma   90.00
#
_symmetry.space_group_name_H-M   'P 1'
#
loop_
_entity.id
_entity.type
_entity.pdbx_description
1 polymer ?
#
loop_
_entity_poly.entity_id
_entity_poly.type
_entity_poly.pdbx_seq_one_letter_code
_entity_poly.pdbx_strand_id
1 'polypeptide(L)'
;MYNLLDHDMVSHCSWKNDEEIIVFANMKKIGVGYYLLKDKSHKFKHLWPGLVQDGHPSYSPNLSLVVTDSYPNRIRMSNVYCMTENDNPLIVAKVFMPFKYDNETRCDLHPRWSHSGKYICVDSVIKRRRALCYLEIDNEDSTNK
;
A
#
# COMPACT_ATOMS: atom_id res chain seq x y z
N MET A 1 -8.79 12.61 22.59
CA MET A 1 -8.69 11.34 21.84
C MET A 1 -10.00 11.19 21.07
N TYR A 2 -9.97 10.89 19.77
CA TYR A 2 -11.16 10.71 18.92
C TYR A 2 -11.13 9.29 18.33
N ASN A 3 -12.24 8.55 18.43
CA ASN A 3 -12.35 7.22 17.81
C ASN A 3 -12.79 7.38 16.35
N LEU A 4 -11.88 7.05 15.44
CA LEU A 4 -12.08 7.25 14.00
C LEU A 4 -12.77 6.05 13.31
N LEU A 5 -12.50 4.82 13.77
CA LEU A 5 -13.12 3.60 13.26
C LEU A 5 -13.30 2.56 14.37
N ASP A 6 -14.51 1.98 14.44
CA ASP A 6 -14.87 0.86 15.32
C ASP A 6 -15.71 -0.19 14.56
N HIS A 7 -15.10 -0.74 13.51
CA HIS A 7 -15.72 -1.69 12.60
C HIS A 7 -15.05 -3.07 12.61
N ASP A 8 -14.70 -3.56 13.81
CA ASP A 8 -14.16 -4.91 14.08
C ASP A 8 -12.72 -5.12 13.58
N MET A 9 -12.46 -4.92 12.28
CA MET A 9 -11.13 -5.08 11.69
C MET A 9 -10.60 -3.77 11.11
N VAL A 10 -9.47 -3.34 11.66
CA VAL A 10 -8.59 -2.29 11.13
C VAL A 10 -7.19 -2.88 11.11
N SER A 11 -6.49 -2.74 9.99
CA SER A 11 -5.14 -3.25 9.80
C SER A 11 -4.17 -2.10 9.56
N HIS A 12 -3.52 -2.04 8.40
CA HIS A 12 -2.49 -1.07 8.09
C HIS A 12 -3.06 0.31 7.80
N CYS A 13 -2.34 1.35 8.24
CA CYS A 13 -2.69 2.73 7.97
C CYS A 13 -1.46 3.61 7.72
N SER A 14 -1.67 4.72 7.02
CA SER A 14 -0.69 5.78 6.82
C SER A 14 -1.40 7.12 6.76
N TRP A 15 -0.76 8.15 7.32
CA TRP A 15 -1.21 9.52 7.08
C TRP A 15 -0.95 9.91 5.62
N LYS A 16 -1.93 10.58 5.01
CA LYS A 16 -1.77 11.28 3.73
C LYS A 16 -1.30 12.72 3.97
N ASN A 17 -1.92 13.38 4.95
CA ASN A 17 -1.64 14.75 5.38
C ASN A 17 -2.18 14.94 6.82
N ASP A 18 -2.16 16.15 7.35
CA ASP A 18 -2.60 16.42 8.74
C ASP A 18 -4.10 16.19 9.01
N GLU A 19 -4.91 15.95 7.97
CA GLU A 19 -6.35 15.77 8.07
C GLU A 19 -6.85 14.40 7.60
N GLU A 20 -6.06 13.64 6.85
CA GLU A 20 -6.52 12.44 6.17
C GLU A 20 -5.61 11.22 6.41
N ILE A 21 -6.23 10.07 6.70
CA ILE A 21 -5.56 8.79 6.96
C ILE A 21 -6.09 7.76 5.98
N ILE A 22 -5.20 7.10 5.23
CA ILE A 22 -5.56 5.89 4.49
C ILE A 22 -5.44 4.68 5.42
N VAL A 23 -6.40 3.76 5.32
CA VAL A 23 -6.46 2.57 6.15
C VAL A 23 -7.02 1.39 5.35
N PHE A 24 -6.47 0.20 5.60
CA PHE A 24 -7.12 -1.05 5.23
C PHE A 24 -8.03 -1.52 6.37
N ALA A 25 -9.32 -1.68 6.11
CA ALA A 25 -10.31 -2.03 7.14
C ALA A 25 -11.48 -2.82 6.55
N ASN A 26 -12.28 -3.42 7.44
CA ASN A 26 -13.61 -3.91 7.11
C ASN A 26 -14.66 -2.88 7.52
N MET A 27 -15.31 -2.20 6.57
CA MET A 27 -16.38 -1.26 6.87
C MET A 27 -17.73 -1.99 6.88
N LYS A 28 -18.43 -1.97 8.03
CA LYS A 28 -19.77 -2.59 8.17
C LYS A 28 -20.69 -2.12 7.03
N LYS A 29 -21.32 -3.07 6.33
CA LYS A 29 -22.21 -2.86 5.15
C LYS A 29 -21.54 -2.47 3.83
N ILE A 30 -20.24 -2.17 3.81
CA ILE A 30 -19.50 -1.80 2.58
C ILE A 30 -18.53 -2.92 2.19
N GLY A 31 -17.77 -3.42 3.16
CA GLY A 31 -16.85 -4.55 2.98
C GLY A 31 -15.40 -4.20 3.28
N VAL A 32 -14.51 -5.12 2.91
CA VAL A 32 -13.07 -5.03 3.13
C VAL A 32 -12.41 -4.24 2.00
N GLY A 33 -11.52 -3.33 2.34
CA GLY A 33 -10.77 -2.55 1.35
C GLY A 33 -10.02 -1.38 1.95
N TYR A 34 -9.57 -0.48 1.08
CA TYR A 34 -8.87 0.75 1.46
C TYR A 34 -9.85 1.91 1.60
N TYR A 35 -9.74 2.63 2.71
CA TYR A 35 -10.58 3.79 2.99
C TYR A 35 -9.69 4.99 3.34
N LEU A 36 -9.98 6.13 2.72
CA LEU A 36 -9.40 7.42 3.11
C LEU A 36 -10.37 8.09 4.07
N LEU A 37 -9.95 8.27 5.32
CA LEU A 37 -10.75 8.85 6.39
C LEU A 37 -10.31 10.29 6.64
N LYS A 38 -11.25 11.16 7.00
CA LYS A 38 -10.94 12.49 7.53
C LYS A 38 -10.92 12.48 9.05
N ASP A 39 -9.79 12.86 9.64
CA ASP A 39 -9.59 12.93 11.09
C ASP A 39 -10.69 13.74 11.79
N LYS A 40 -11.03 13.33 13.01
CA LYS A 40 -12.10 13.93 13.84
C LYS A 40 -13.47 14.00 13.16
N SER A 41 -13.73 13.12 12.18
CA SER A 41 -15.01 13.03 11.51
C SER A 41 -15.35 11.58 11.13
N HIS A 42 -16.59 11.36 10.69
CA HIS A 42 -17.02 10.08 10.10
C HIS A 42 -17.03 10.11 8.56
N LYS A 43 -16.39 11.11 7.94
CA LYS A 43 -16.31 11.20 6.47
C LYS A 43 -15.21 10.28 5.96
N PHE A 44 -15.53 9.53 4.92
CA PHE A 44 -14.57 8.63 4.27
C PHE A 44 -14.81 8.55 2.75
N LYS A 45 -13.78 8.08 2.03
CA LYS A 45 -13.83 7.67 0.62
C LYS A 45 -13.36 6.21 0.52
N HIS A 46 -14.13 5.36 -0.16
CA HIS A 46 -13.71 3.99 -0.47
C HIS A 46 -12.79 4.02 -1.70
N LEU A 47 -11.52 3.69 -1.50
CA LEU A 47 -10.50 3.67 -2.54
C LEU A 47 -10.40 2.26 -3.14
N TRP A 48 -10.27 2.21 -4.46
CA TRP A 48 -10.03 0.99 -5.25
C TRP A 48 -10.88 -0.23 -4.82
N PRO A 49 -12.22 -0.24 -5.05
CA PRO A 49 -13.10 -1.29 -4.54
C PRO A 49 -12.74 -2.74 -4.94
N GLY A 50 -11.93 -2.94 -5.97
CA GLY A 50 -11.41 -4.26 -6.36
C GLY A 50 -10.18 -4.73 -5.58
N LEU A 51 -9.51 -3.83 -4.84
CA LEU A 51 -8.31 -4.13 -4.06
C LEU A 51 -8.69 -4.50 -2.62
N VAL A 52 -9.15 -5.74 -2.45
CA VAL A 52 -9.64 -6.29 -1.18
C VAL A 52 -8.58 -7.06 -0.38
N GLN A 53 -7.31 -6.96 -0.79
CA GLN A 53 -6.17 -7.61 -0.13
C GLN A 53 -5.43 -6.59 0.74
N ASP A 54 -5.14 -6.99 1.98
CA ASP A 54 -4.38 -6.17 2.93
C ASP A 54 -2.94 -5.96 2.43
N GLY A 55 -2.38 -4.82 2.80
CA GLY A 55 -1.06 -4.34 2.39
C GLY A 55 -0.70 -3.08 3.15
N HIS A 56 0.48 -2.54 2.87
CA HIS A 56 1.09 -1.43 3.60
C HIS A 56 1.06 -0.16 2.74
N PRO A 57 -0.01 0.66 2.84
CA PRO A 57 -0.15 1.83 1.99
C PRO A 57 0.80 2.96 2.41
N SER A 58 1.35 3.69 1.44
CA SER A 58 2.02 4.96 1.69
C SER A 58 1.86 5.93 0.51
N TYR A 59 1.73 7.23 0.82
CA TYR A 59 1.65 8.28 -0.20
C TYR A 59 3.04 8.71 -0.66
N SER A 60 3.13 9.05 -1.93
CA SER A 60 4.27 9.76 -2.51
C SER A 60 4.47 11.13 -1.88
N PRO A 61 5.68 11.72 -1.91
CA PRO A 61 5.95 13.00 -1.25
C PRO A 61 5.07 14.17 -1.74
N ASN A 62 4.64 14.14 -3.00
CA ASN A 62 3.73 15.13 -3.59
C ASN A 62 2.24 14.73 -3.51
N LEU A 63 1.94 13.61 -2.84
CA LEU A 63 0.59 13.07 -2.63
C LEU A 63 -0.18 12.67 -3.89
N SER A 64 0.47 12.58 -5.06
CA SER A 64 -0.22 12.26 -6.33
C SER A 64 -0.41 10.75 -6.53
N LEU A 65 0.50 9.95 -5.98
CA LEU A 65 0.52 8.50 -6.06
C LEU A 65 0.46 7.85 -4.68
N VAL A 66 -0.12 6.67 -4.63
CA VAL A 66 -0.11 5.74 -3.51
C VAL A 66 0.59 4.46 -3.93
N VAL A 67 1.39 3.91 -3.03
CA VAL A 67 1.94 2.56 -3.16
C VAL A 67 1.36 1.68 -2.06
N THR A 68 1.10 0.42 -2.37
CA THR A 68 0.82 -0.63 -1.37
C THR A 68 1.35 -1.97 -1.88
N ASP A 69 1.28 -3.02 -1.08
CA ASP A 69 1.71 -4.36 -1.46
C ASP A 69 0.61 -5.40 -1.22
N SER A 70 0.94 -6.66 -1.49
CA SER A 70 0.14 -7.80 -1.06
C SER A 70 1.00 -8.82 -0.33
N TYR A 71 0.38 -9.53 0.60
CA TYR A 71 0.93 -10.78 1.12
C TYR A 71 1.13 -11.82 0.00
N PRO A 72 2.01 -12.82 0.22
CA PRO A 72 2.30 -13.83 -0.78
C PRO A 72 1.05 -14.63 -1.17
N ASN A 73 0.77 -14.72 -2.46
CA ASN A 73 -0.32 -15.58 -2.95
C ASN A 73 0.06 -17.08 -2.90
N ARG A 74 -0.81 -17.95 -3.43
CA ARG A 74 -0.60 -19.42 -3.44
C ARG A 74 0.70 -19.88 -4.11
N ILE A 75 1.23 -19.09 -5.06
CA ILE A 75 2.51 -19.36 -5.73
C ILE A 75 3.66 -18.57 -5.09
N ARG A 76 3.45 -18.03 -3.88
CA ARG A 76 4.41 -17.25 -3.09
C ARG A 76 4.88 -15.97 -3.78
N MET A 77 4.02 -15.34 -4.58
CA MET A 77 4.30 -14.03 -5.17
C MET A 77 3.55 -12.94 -4.41
N SER A 78 4.31 -11.95 -3.94
CA SER A 78 3.81 -10.67 -3.46
C SER A 78 3.91 -9.62 -4.56
N ASN A 79 2.91 -8.75 -4.67
CA ASN A 79 2.90 -7.68 -5.65
C ASN A 79 3.14 -6.33 -4.96
N VAL A 80 3.73 -5.40 -5.68
CA VAL A 80 3.77 -3.97 -5.33
C VAL A 80 2.85 -3.25 -6.30
N TYR A 81 1.88 -2.52 -5.77
CA TYR A 81 0.91 -1.75 -6.53
C TYR A 81 1.24 -0.27 -6.43
N CYS A 82 1.16 0.46 -7.55
CA CYS A 82 1.23 1.91 -7.61
C CYS A 82 0.03 2.45 -8.37
N MET A 83 -0.60 3.50 -7.87
CA MET A 83 -1.77 4.12 -8.51
C MET A 83 -2.04 5.51 -7.97
N THR A 84 -2.88 6.28 -8.67
CA THR A 84 -3.57 7.44 -8.08
C THR A 84 -4.80 6.96 -7.29
N GLU A 85 -5.44 7.86 -6.54
CA GLU A 85 -6.69 7.53 -5.84
C GLU A 85 -7.87 7.18 -6.77
N ASN A 86 -7.79 7.54 -8.06
CA ASN A 86 -8.90 7.41 -9.01
C ASN A 86 -8.63 6.34 -10.08
N ASP A 87 -7.38 5.92 -10.25
CA ASP A 87 -6.99 4.93 -11.25
C ASP A 87 -7.04 3.50 -10.70
N ASN A 88 -6.97 2.54 -11.63
CA ASN A 88 -6.80 1.14 -11.27
C ASN A 88 -5.38 0.85 -10.77
N PRO A 89 -5.21 -0.04 -9.77
CA PRO A 89 -3.90 -0.48 -9.31
C PRO A 89 -3.02 -1.04 -10.41
N LEU A 90 -1.82 -0.47 -10.61
CA LEU A 90 -0.80 -1.00 -11.52
C LEU A 90 0.22 -1.80 -10.72
N ILE A 91 0.54 -3.02 -11.17
CA ILE A 91 1.61 -3.82 -10.56
C ILE A 91 2.95 -3.32 -11.09
N VAL A 92 3.74 -2.69 -10.22
CA VAL A 92 5.08 -2.16 -10.55
C VAL A 92 6.21 -3.12 -10.18
N ALA A 93 5.94 -4.10 -9.31
CA ALA A 93 6.88 -5.17 -8.98
C ALA A 93 6.16 -6.44 -8.58
N LYS A 94 6.82 -7.58 -8.84
CA LYS A 94 6.43 -8.89 -8.33
C LYS A 94 7.64 -9.53 -7.66
N VAL A 95 7.48 -9.95 -6.42
CA VAL A 95 8.57 -10.45 -5.60
C VAL A 95 8.22 -11.82 -5.05
N PHE A 96 9.10 -12.80 -5.30
CA PHE A 96 8.95 -14.15 -4.76
C PHE A 96 9.35 -14.21 -3.29
N MET A 97 8.44 -14.70 -2.45
CA MET A 97 8.61 -14.79 -0.99
C MET A 97 8.88 -16.24 -0.55
N PRO A 98 10.14 -16.63 -0.37
CA PRO A 98 10.48 -18.01 -0.05
C PRO A 98 9.94 -18.44 1.32
N PHE A 99 9.51 -19.70 1.44
CA PHE A 99 8.94 -20.29 2.66
C PHE A 99 9.81 -20.17 3.92
N LYS A 100 11.12 -19.97 3.76
CA LYS A 100 12.02 -19.73 4.90
C LYS A 100 11.61 -18.50 5.73
N TYR A 101 11.01 -17.50 5.09
CA TYR A 101 10.55 -16.27 5.73
C TYR A 101 9.03 -16.26 5.74
N ASP A 102 8.45 -16.72 6.84
CA ASP A 102 7.00 -16.88 7.00
C ASP A 102 6.58 -16.53 8.44
N ASN A 103 5.29 -16.23 8.63
CA ASN A 103 4.69 -15.86 9.92
C ASN A 103 5.47 -14.75 10.64
N GLU A 104 6.05 -15.04 11.80
CA GLU A 104 6.80 -14.09 12.64
C GLU A 104 8.11 -13.64 12.00
N THR A 105 8.67 -14.47 11.10
CA THR A 105 9.93 -14.19 10.40
C THR A 105 9.70 -13.75 8.96
N ARG A 106 8.47 -13.40 8.60
CA ARG A 106 8.11 -12.93 7.25
C ARG A 106 8.86 -11.66 6.88
N CYS A 107 9.01 -11.47 5.57
CA CYS A 107 9.55 -10.26 4.97
C CYS A 107 8.41 -9.61 4.19
N ASP A 108 7.62 -8.78 4.87
CA ASP A 108 6.60 -7.96 4.20
C ASP A 108 7.29 -6.92 3.33
N LEU A 109 6.69 -6.54 2.18
CA LEU A 109 7.42 -5.69 1.22
C LEU A 109 7.56 -4.25 1.68
N HIS A 110 6.67 -3.76 2.56
CA HIS A 110 6.69 -2.41 3.12
C HIS A 110 7.11 -1.33 2.09
N PRO A 111 6.36 -1.18 0.98
CA PRO A 111 6.71 -0.24 -0.05
C PRO A 111 6.68 1.20 0.49
N ARG A 112 7.79 1.89 0.29
CA ARG A 112 8.02 3.25 0.79
C ARG A 112 8.59 4.13 -0.30
N TRP A 113 8.13 5.36 -0.35
CA TRP A 113 8.70 6.35 -1.25
C TRP A 113 10.03 6.88 -0.73
N SER A 114 10.98 7.06 -1.63
CA SER A 114 12.13 7.93 -1.39
C SER A 114 11.68 9.38 -1.24
N HIS A 115 12.45 10.19 -0.51
CA HIS A 115 12.17 11.62 -0.32
C HIS A 115 12.06 12.41 -1.62
N SER A 116 12.77 11.98 -2.67
CA SER A 116 12.71 12.61 -3.99
C SER A 116 11.47 12.21 -4.80
N GLY A 117 10.72 11.21 -4.36
CA GLY A 117 9.60 10.63 -5.10
C GLY A 117 9.99 9.79 -6.31
N LYS A 118 11.30 9.67 -6.63
CA LYS A 118 11.79 8.96 -7.84
C LYS A 118 11.87 7.46 -7.67
N TYR A 119 11.96 6.99 -6.43
CA TYR A 119 12.14 5.57 -6.12
C TYR A 119 11.08 5.07 -5.14
N ILE A 120 10.64 3.84 -5.38
CA ILE A 120 9.89 3.02 -4.42
C ILE A 120 10.85 1.98 -3.86
N CYS A 121 11.05 1.99 -2.54
CA CYS A 121 11.87 1.05 -1.81
C CYS A 121 11.01 -0.06 -1.21
N VAL A 122 11.44 -1.31 -1.32
CA VAL A 122 10.75 -2.48 -0.77
C VAL A 122 11.72 -3.40 -0.03
N ASP A 123 11.27 -3.94 1.09
CA ASP A 123 11.95 -5.04 1.77
C ASP A 123 11.75 -6.32 0.93
N SER A 124 12.80 -7.11 0.75
CA SER A 124 12.77 -8.30 -0.11
C SER A 124 13.73 -9.38 0.38
N VAL A 125 13.66 -10.54 -0.25
CA VAL A 125 14.60 -11.66 -0.02
C VAL A 125 15.34 -11.98 -1.30
N ILE A 126 16.61 -11.55 -1.37
CA ILE A 126 17.50 -11.80 -2.50
C ILE A 126 18.60 -12.76 -2.06
N LYS A 127 18.85 -13.80 -2.85
CA LYS A 127 19.87 -14.83 -2.56
C LYS A 127 19.77 -15.37 -1.11
N ARG A 128 18.54 -15.61 -0.65
CA ARG A 128 18.18 -16.13 0.69
C ARG A 128 18.50 -15.20 1.88
N ARG A 129 18.80 -13.93 1.64
CA ARG A 129 19.03 -12.91 2.67
C ARG A 129 18.03 -11.77 2.51
N ARG A 130 17.63 -11.14 3.61
CA ARG A 130 16.83 -9.92 3.55
C ARG A 130 17.67 -8.81 2.92
N ALA A 131 17.04 -8.03 2.05
CA ALA A 131 17.66 -6.91 1.36
C ALA A 131 16.62 -5.81 1.15
N LEU A 132 17.07 -4.57 1.16
CA LEU A 132 16.28 -3.44 0.65
C LEU A 132 16.53 -3.33 -0.85
N CYS A 133 15.46 -3.39 -1.62
CA CYS A 133 15.49 -3.15 -3.07
C CYS A 133 14.80 -1.82 -3.38
N TYR A 134 15.12 -1.21 -4.51
CA TYR A 134 14.40 -0.05 -4.99
C TYR A 134 14.05 -0.20 -6.47
N LEU A 135 12.98 0.48 -6.86
CA LEU A 135 12.47 0.58 -8.23
C LEU A 135 12.47 2.06 -8.58
N GLU A 136 13.00 2.41 -9.75
CA GLU A 136 12.86 3.75 -10.30
C GLU A 136 11.48 3.89 -10.94
N ILE A 137 10.83 5.04 -10.70
CA ILE A 137 9.55 5.39 -11.28
C ILE A 137 9.81 6.50 -12.29
N ASP A 138 9.59 6.16 -13.56
CA ASP A 138 9.63 7.14 -14.63
C ASP A 138 8.41 8.05 -14.49
N ASN A 139 8.65 9.30 -14.07
CA ASN A 139 7.67 10.36 -14.21
C ASN A 139 7.67 10.80 -15.69
N GLU A 140 7.16 9.96 -16.59
CA GLU A 140 6.75 10.48 -17.89
C GLU A 140 5.54 11.39 -17.65
N ASP A 141 5.79 12.69 -17.62
CA ASP A 141 4.77 13.69 -17.86
C ASP A 141 4.00 13.26 -19.10
N SER A 142 2.71 13.00 -18.95
CA SER A 142 1.75 12.69 -20.02
C SER A 142 1.51 13.92 -20.90
N THR A 143 2.57 14.42 -21.51
CA THR A 143 2.60 15.38 -22.61
C THR A 143 3.32 14.73 -23.79
N ASN A 144 2.70 13.70 -24.35
CA ASN A 144 2.71 13.37 -25.79
C ASN A 144 2.04 12.02 -26.03
N LYS A 145 0.74 12.04 -26.35
CA LYS A 145 0.11 11.14 -27.32
C LYS A 145 -1.23 11.70 -27.76
#